data_AF-A0A849PZC8-F1
#
_entry.id   AF-A0A849PZC8-F1
#
_cell.length_a   1.000
_cell.length_b   1.000
_cell.length_c   1.000
_cell.angle_alpha   90.00
_cell.angle_beta   90.00
_cell.angle_gamma   90.00
#
_symmetry.space_group_name_H-M   'P 1'
#
loop_
_entity.id
_entity.type
_entity.pdbx_description
1 polymer ?
#
loop_
_entity_poly.entity_id
_entity_poly.type
_entity_poly.pdbx_seq_one_letter_code
_entity_poly.pdbx_strand_id
1 'polypeptide(L)'
;MGKDAGGGPPPEDEVRETSRKYALQNAVQHEGACEMGPVMARVLGERPEWRASAKHITGIVKEEVAMVNDMDASQQLAELEAIDPSLVERTTKERDRGLPDLEGVDGEVVMRFAPGPSGPLHVGHSRAAILNDEYVKR
;
A
#
# COMPACT_ATOMS: atom_id res chain seq x y z
N MET A 1 -11.24 27.17 14.32
CA MET A 1 -11.47 25.79 14.81
C MET A 1 -10.34 24.93 14.24
N GLY A 2 -9.17 24.90 14.86
CA GLY A 2 -8.91 24.20 16.12
C GLY A 2 -8.29 22.84 15.77
N LYS A 3 -6.98 22.81 15.54
CA LYS A 3 -6.19 21.58 15.52
C LYS A 3 -4.91 21.81 16.31
N ASP A 4 -5.06 21.73 17.61
CA ASP A 4 -3.97 21.40 18.52
C ASP A 4 -3.52 19.97 18.19
N ALA A 5 -2.70 19.81 17.15
CA ALA A 5 -2.00 18.57 16.85
C ALA A 5 -0.73 18.52 17.71
N GLY A 6 -0.95 18.40 19.02
CA GLY A 6 0.09 18.29 20.03
C GLY A 6 -0.39 17.41 21.17
N GLY A 7 -1.09 16.32 20.85
CA GLY A 7 -1.30 15.23 21.80
C GLY A 7 0.06 14.65 22.16
N GLY A 8 0.27 14.35 23.44
CA GLY A 8 1.49 13.70 23.93
C GLY A 8 1.79 12.38 23.20
N PRO A 9 2.94 11.75 23.48
CA PRO A 9 3.26 10.46 22.88
C PRO A 9 2.10 9.47 23.08
N PRO A 10 1.80 8.64 22.07
CA PRO A 10 0.73 7.65 22.19
C PRO A 10 1.02 6.68 23.35
N PRO A 11 -0.02 6.09 23.97
CA PRO A 11 0.16 5.08 25.00
C PRO A 11 1.03 3.93 24.49
N GLU A 12 2.03 3.52 25.26
CA GLU A 12 3.00 2.50 24.84
C GLU A 12 2.33 1.16 24.51
N ASP A 13 1.34 0.74 25.30
CA ASP A 13 0.60 -0.50 25.10
C ASP A 13 -0.13 -0.52 23.75
N GLU A 14 -0.76 0.59 23.36
CA GLU A 14 -1.47 0.70 22.08
C GLU A 14 -0.48 0.62 20.90
N VAL A 15 0.70 1.22 21.07
CA VAL A 15 1.78 1.12 20.07
C VAL A 15 2.28 -0.31 19.96
N ARG A 16 2.47 -1.02 21.09
CA ARG A 16 2.88 -2.44 21.10
C ARG A 16 1.86 -3.33 20.41
N GLU A 17 0.58 -3.24 20.79
CA GLU A 17 -0.50 -4.03 20.19
C GLU A 17 -0.58 -3.82 18.67
N THR A 18 -0.54 -2.55 18.23
CA THR A 18 -0.60 -2.21 16.80
C THR A 18 0.64 -2.69 16.05
N SER A 19 1.82 -2.54 16.65
CA SER A 19 3.09 -2.98 16.08
C SER A 19 3.16 -4.50 15.95
N ARG A 20 2.73 -5.23 16.98
CA ARG A 20 2.69 -6.70 17.00
C ARG A 20 1.72 -7.25 15.97
N LYS A 21 0.51 -6.69 15.89
CA LYS A 21 -0.49 -7.02 14.86
C LYS A 21 0.09 -6.94 13.45
N TYR A 22 0.78 -5.84 13.13
CA TYR A 22 1.33 -5.66 11.79
C TYR A 22 2.66 -6.38 11.55
N ALA A 23 3.45 -6.63 12.59
CA ALA A 23 4.64 -7.48 12.50
C ALA A 23 4.23 -8.92 12.16
N LEU A 24 3.25 -9.48 12.87
CA LEU A 24 2.68 -10.81 12.59
C LEU A 24 2.08 -10.88 11.19
N GLN A 25 1.30 -9.87 10.78
CA GLN A 25 0.77 -9.79 9.41
C GLN A 25 1.89 -9.83 8.36
N ASN A 26 2.97 -9.08 8.58
CA ASN A 26 4.09 -9.06 7.64
C ASN A 26 4.79 -10.43 7.61
N ALA A 27 5.08 -11.02 8.76
CA ALA A 27 5.72 -12.34 8.84
C ALA A 27 4.91 -13.42 8.11
N VAL A 28 3.60 -13.51 8.39
CA VAL A 28 2.70 -14.50 7.76
C VAL A 28 2.64 -14.33 6.24
N GLN A 29 2.63 -13.09 5.75
CA GLN A 29 2.61 -12.80 4.30
C GLN A 29 3.95 -13.04 3.60
N HIS A 30 5.03 -13.21 4.35
CA HIS A 30 6.41 -13.30 3.87
C HIS A 30 7.14 -14.53 4.43
N GLU A 31 6.43 -15.66 4.57
CA GLU A 31 7.02 -16.97 4.92
C GLU A 31 7.82 -16.98 6.23
N GLY A 32 7.38 -16.18 7.20
CA GLY A 32 7.98 -16.08 8.52
C GLY A 32 8.96 -14.93 8.70
N ALA A 33 9.30 -14.21 7.62
CA ALA A 33 10.20 -13.06 7.68
C ALA A 33 9.43 -11.75 7.92
N CYS A 34 9.80 -11.03 8.97
CA CYS A 34 9.25 -9.71 9.29
C CYS A 34 10.30 -8.60 9.10
N GLU A 35 9.94 -7.55 8.37
CA GLU A 35 10.80 -6.38 8.12
C GLU A 35 10.24 -5.11 8.77
N MET A 36 11.13 -4.30 9.35
CA MET A 36 10.74 -3.08 10.06
C MET A 36 10.05 -2.04 9.15
N GLY A 37 10.56 -1.85 7.93
CA GLY A 37 10.08 -0.83 7.00
C GLY A 37 8.58 -0.98 6.66
N PRO A 38 8.14 -2.15 6.16
CA PRO A 38 6.74 -2.44 5.91
C PRO A 38 5.85 -2.28 7.15
N VAL A 39 6.30 -2.77 8.31
CA VAL A 39 5.53 -2.67 9.57
C VAL A 39 5.35 -1.21 9.98
N MET A 40 6.42 -0.42 9.97
CA MET A 40 6.36 1.01 10.30
C MET A 40 5.42 1.77 9.35
N ALA A 41 5.44 1.44 8.05
CA ALA A 41 4.55 2.05 7.08
C ALA A 41 3.07 1.71 7.35
N ARG A 42 2.77 0.48 7.78
CA ARG A 42 1.41 0.07 8.15
C ARG A 42 0.94 0.73 9.44
N VAL A 43 1.75 0.72 10.50
CA VAL A 43 1.45 1.37 11.79
C VAL A 43 1.14 2.86 11.60
N LEU A 44 2.01 3.61 10.90
CA LEU A 44 1.79 5.04 10.63
C LEU A 44 0.68 5.30 9.59
N GLY A 45 0.34 4.30 8.78
CA GLY A 45 -0.77 4.34 7.84
C GLY A 45 -2.12 4.25 8.55
N GLU A 46 -2.24 3.34 9.53
CA GLU A 46 -3.43 3.17 10.38
C GLU A 46 -3.59 4.32 11.38
N ARG A 47 -2.48 4.82 11.94
CA ARG A 47 -2.47 5.91 12.94
C ARG A 47 -1.68 7.13 12.45
N PRO A 48 -2.24 7.95 11.54
CA PRO A 48 -1.56 9.12 11.00
C PRO A 48 -1.02 10.12 12.02
N GLU A 49 -1.72 10.28 13.14
CA GLU A 49 -1.41 11.16 14.27
C GLU A 49 -0.10 10.80 14.97
N TRP A 50 0.31 9.53 14.90
CA TRP A 50 1.53 9.03 15.53
C TRP A 50 2.82 9.44 14.82
N ARG A 51 2.73 10.03 13.62
CA ARG A 51 3.90 10.52 12.87
C ARG A 51 4.72 11.55 13.65
N ALA A 52 4.08 12.34 14.52
CA ALA A 52 4.77 13.29 15.38
C ALA A 52 5.71 12.61 16.40
N SER A 53 5.41 11.37 16.78
CA SER A 53 6.15 10.55 17.76
C SER A 53 6.92 9.41 17.10
N ALA A 54 7.18 9.47 15.80
CA ALA A 54 7.78 8.38 15.03
C ALA A 54 9.07 7.83 15.66
N LYS A 55 9.94 8.70 16.21
CA LYS A 55 11.19 8.28 16.88
C LYS A 55 10.95 7.34 18.07
N HIS A 56 9.92 7.60 18.87
CA HIS A 56 9.58 6.77 20.03
C HIS A 56 9.03 5.42 19.57
N ILE A 57 8.13 5.45 18.59
CA ILE A 57 7.48 4.26 18.03
C ILE A 57 8.49 3.33 17.36
N THR A 58 9.52 3.88 16.69
CA THR A 58 10.58 3.07 16.06
C THR A 58 11.22 2.09 17.03
N GLY A 59 11.42 2.47 18.30
CA GLY A 59 11.98 1.57 19.31
C GLY A 59 11.08 0.37 19.57
N ILE A 60 9.79 0.64 19.81
CA ILE A 60 8.78 -0.37 20.10
C ILE A 60 8.57 -1.30 18.89
N VAL A 61 8.44 -0.73 17.69
CA VAL A 61 8.30 -1.52 16.45
C VAL A 61 9.50 -2.44 16.26
N LYS A 62 10.71 -1.96 16.54
CA LYS A 62 11.93 -2.79 16.41
C LYS A 62 11.91 -3.98 17.37
N GLU A 63 11.45 -3.79 18.59
CA GLU A 63 11.29 -4.88 19.58
C GLU A 63 10.27 -5.91 19.11
N GLU A 64 9.07 -5.47 18.70
CA GLU A 64 8.02 -6.39 18.25
C GLU A 64 8.44 -7.17 16.98
N VAL A 65 9.11 -6.51 16.03
CA VAL A 65 9.65 -7.18 14.84
C VAL A 65 10.69 -8.24 15.21
N ALA A 66 11.55 -7.98 16.20
CA ALA A 66 12.53 -8.95 16.65
C ALA A 66 11.84 -10.15 17.35
N MET A 67 10.84 -9.89 18.20
CA MET A 67 10.07 -10.96 18.86
C MET A 67 9.33 -11.83 17.85
N VAL A 68 8.69 -11.24 16.85
CA VAL A 68 7.99 -12.01 15.80
C VAL A 68 8.95 -12.84 14.97
N ASN A 69 10.12 -12.31 14.61
CA ASN A 69 11.14 -13.06 13.87
C ASN A 69 11.75 -14.22 14.67
N ASP A 70 11.63 -14.24 16.00
CA ASP A 70 12.09 -15.34 16.86
C ASP A 70 11.03 -16.45 17.03
N MET A 71 9.80 -16.22 16.55
CA MET A 71 8.72 -17.20 16.56
C MET A 71 8.76 -18.10 15.32
N ASP A 72 8.30 -19.34 15.46
CA ASP A 72 8.05 -20.21 14.32
C ASP A 72 6.85 -19.71 13.50
N ALA A 73 6.88 -19.94 12.17
CA ALA A 73 5.81 -19.51 11.27
C ALA A 73 4.40 -20.00 11.68
N SER A 74 4.31 -21.19 12.30
CA SER A 74 3.03 -21.71 12.82
C SER A 74 2.52 -20.93 14.03
N GLN A 75 3.41 -20.47 14.91
CA GLN A 75 3.05 -19.65 16.06
C GLN A 75 2.64 -18.25 15.61
N GLN A 76 3.37 -17.67 14.65
CA GLN A 76 3.02 -16.37 14.07
C GLN A 76 1.61 -16.39 13.45
N LEU A 77 1.27 -17.45 12.71
CA LEU A 77 -0.06 -17.61 12.12
C LEU A 77 -1.14 -17.73 13.21
N ALA A 78 -0.94 -18.61 14.20
CA ALA A 78 -1.90 -18.81 15.27
C ALA A 78 -2.14 -17.54 16.10
N GLU A 79 -1.08 -16.76 16.37
CA GLU A 79 -1.21 -15.48 17.06
C GLU A 79 -1.91 -14.42 16.20
N LEU A 80 -1.61 -14.35 14.90
CA LEU A 80 -2.28 -13.42 14.00
C LEU A 80 -3.78 -13.73 13.91
N GLU A 81 -4.14 -15.02 13.79
CA GLU A 81 -5.53 -15.47 13.76
C GLU A 81 -6.28 -15.14 15.06
N ALA A 82 -5.61 -15.20 16.20
CA ALA A 82 -6.19 -14.83 17.49
C ALA A 82 -6.44 -13.32 17.62
N ILE A 83 -5.61 -12.49 16.98
CA ILE A 83 -5.73 -11.03 17.00
C ILE A 83 -6.76 -10.54 15.96
N ASP A 84 -6.56 -10.93 14.70
CA ASP A 84 -7.41 -10.53 13.59
C ASP A 84 -7.26 -11.53 12.41
N PRO A 85 -8.17 -12.50 12.28
CA PRO A 85 -8.10 -13.51 11.23
C PRO A 85 -8.27 -12.92 9.82
N SER A 86 -8.84 -11.72 9.69
CA SER A 86 -9.00 -11.05 8.39
C SER A 86 -7.67 -10.58 7.78
N LEU A 87 -6.60 -10.52 8.58
CA LEU A 87 -5.28 -10.04 8.15
C LEU A 87 -4.37 -11.14 7.58
N VAL A 88 -4.76 -12.42 7.74
CA VAL A 88 -4.03 -13.59 7.23
C VAL A 88 -3.99 -13.57 5.70
N GLU A 89 -5.12 -13.28 5.07
CA GLU A 89 -5.20 -13.21 3.62
C GLU A 89 -4.63 -11.89 3.10
N ARG A 90 -3.72 -11.98 2.13
CA ARG A 90 -3.22 -10.83 1.41
C ARG A 90 -4.35 -10.28 0.53
N THR A 91 -5.01 -9.22 0.97
CA THR A 91 -5.94 -8.45 0.14
C THR A 91 -5.14 -7.75 -0.95
N THR A 92 -4.89 -8.46 -2.04
CA THR A 92 -4.38 -7.84 -3.25
C THR A 92 -5.53 -7.01 -3.79
N LYS A 93 -5.53 -5.70 -3.52
CA LYS A 93 -6.33 -4.79 -4.32
C LYS A 93 -5.84 -4.96 -5.75
N GLU A 94 -6.64 -5.63 -6.57
CA GLU A 94 -6.47 -5.58 -8.02
C GLU A 94 -6.46 -4.10 -8.38
N ARG A 95 -5.28 -3.60 -8.72
CA ARG A 95 -5.19 -2.30 -9.38
C ARG A 95 -5.78 -2.55 -10.75
N ASP A 96 -6.79 -1.79 -11.11
CA ASP A 96 -7.29 -1.80 -12.47
C ASP A 96 -6.12 -1.41 -13.39
N ARG A 97 -5.59 -2.39 -14.09
CA ARG A 97 -4.43 -2.25 -14.98
C ARG A 97 -5.01 -2.06 -16.38
N GLY A 98 -5.45 -0.84 -16.66
CA GLY A 98 -6.06 -0.51 -17.94
C GLY A 98 -6.06 0.98 -18.22
N LEU A 99 -6.36 1.33 -19.47
CA LEU A 99 -6.82 2.67 -19.80
C LEU A 99 -8.19 2.91 -19.13
N PRO A 100 -8.47 4.13 -18.65
CA PRO A 100 -9.80 4.47 -18.16
C PRO A 100 -10.83 4.34 -19.29
N ASP A 101 -12.09 4.13 -18.93
CA ASP A 101 -13.17 4.15 -19.93
C ASP A 101 -13.37 5.57 -20.48
N LEU A 102 -13.81 5.65 -21.74
CA LEU A 102 -14.16 6.91 -22.38
C LEU A 102 -15.60 7.30 -21.99
N GLU A 103 -15.77 8.52 -21.51
CA GLU A 103 -17.11 9.05 -21.19
C GLU A 103 -17.91 9.34 -22.46
N GLY A 104 -19.22 9.00 -22.45
CA GLY A 104 -20.15 9.40 -23.51
C GLY A 104 -19.96 8.69 -24.85
N VAL A 105 -19.39 7.49 -24.86
CA VAL A 105 -19.23 6.66 -26.06
C VAL A 105 -20.40 5.68 -26.19
N ASP A 106 -21.20 5.86 -27.24
CA ASP A 106 -22.22 4.90 -27.69
C ASP A 106 -21.83 4.37 -29.09
N GLY A 107 -21.04 3.30 -29.15
CA GLY A 107 -20.65 2.64 -30.39
C GLY A 107 -19.14 2.62 -30.66
N GLU A 108 -18.76 2.57 -31.95
CA GLU A 108 -17.38 2.40 -32.38
C GLU A 108 -16.50 3.62 -32.07
N VAL A 109 -15.34 3.38 -31.47
CA VAL A 109 -14.35 4.40 -31.15
C VAL A 109 -13.37 4.56 -32.31
N VAL A 110 -13.27 5.77 -32.86
CA VAL A 110 -12.28 6.11 -33.89
C VAL A 110 -11.37 7.22 -33.36
N MET A 111 -10.06 6.94 -33.30
CA MET A 111 -9.04 7.87 -32.82
C MET A 111 -8.21 8.46 -33.96
N ARG A 112 -7.67 9.66 -33.75
CA ARG A 112 -6.69 10.29 -34.65
C ARG A 112 -5.60 11.02 -33.87
N PHE A 113 -4.51 11.34 -34.53
CA PHE A 113 -3.55 12.30 -33.98
C PHE A 113 -4.17 13.69 -33.86
N ALA A 114 -3.90 14.35 -32.74
CA ALA A 114 -4.30 15.74 -32.55
C ALA A 114 -3.57 16.63 -33.58
N PRO A 115 -4.28 17.57 -34.23
CA PRO A 115 -3.65 18.50 -35.16
C PRO A 115 -2.77 19.50 -34.39
N GLY A 116 -1.50 19.64 -34.80
CA GLY A 116 -0.55 20.58 -34.19
C GLY A 116 0.82 20.53 -34.89
N PRO A 117 1.76 21.43 -34.54
CA PRO A 117 3.09 21.45 -35.14
C PRO A 117 3.97 20.31 -34.58
N SER A 118 3.63 19.06 -34.87
CA SER A 118 4.37 17.87 -34.41
C SER A 118 5.54 17.48 -35.33
N GLY A 119 5.70 18.16 -36.48
CA GLY A 119 6.64 17.74 -37.51
C GLY A 119 6.29 16.36 -38.09
N PRO A 120 7.21 15.74 -38.88
CA PRO A 120 7.03 14.40 -39.40
C PRO A 120 6.94 13.33 -38.30
N LEU A 121 6.20 12.25 -38.55
CA LEU A 121 6.13 11.10 -37.64
C LEU A 121 7.53 10.49 -37.41
N HIS A 122 7.80 10.15 -36.15
CA HIS A 122 9.02 9.49 -35.71
C HIS A 122 8.73 8.67 -34.43
N VAL A 123 9.70 7.89 -33.95
CA VAL A 123 9.52 6.91 -32.85
C VAL A 123 8.99 7.50 -31.53
N GLY A 124 9.15 8.81 -31.32
CA GLY A 124 8.63 9.49 -30.13
C GLY A 124 7.09 9.56 -30.12
N HIS A 125 6.46 9.43 -31.29
CA HIS A 125 5.01 9.39 -31.43
C HIS A 125 4.40 8.03 -31.05
N SER A 126 5.21 6.99 -30.85
CA SER A 126 4.73 5.65 -30.51
C SER A 126 3.88 5.62 -29.26
N ARG A 127 4.16 6.47 -28.25
CA ARG A 127 3.33 6.57 -27.04
C ARG A 127 1.89 7.00 -27.36
N ALA A 128 1.72 8.01 -28.21
CA ALA A 128 0.38 8.46 -28.61
C ALA A 128 -0.29 7.46 -29.56
N ALA A 129 0.47 6.85 -30.48
CA ALA A 129 -0.05 5.84 -31.40
C ALA A 129 -0.61 4.61 -30.67
N ILE A 130 0.15 4.06 -29.71
CA ILE A 130 -0.25 2.87 -28.95
C ILE A 130 -1.49 3.17 -28.10
N LEU A 131 -1.53 4.32 -27.42
CA LEU A 131 -2.72 4.68 -26.63
C LEU A 131 -3.98 4.79 -27.50
N ASN A 132 -3.87 5.41 -28.68
CA ASN A 132 -4.98 5.49 -29.63
C ASN A 132 -5.43 4.11 -30.11
N ASP A 133 -4.49 3.23 -30.46
CA ASP A 133 -4.76 1.87 -30.93
C ASP A 133 -5.43 1.01 -29.83
N GLU A 134 -4.97 1.11 -28.58
CA GLU A 134 -5.56 0.40 -27.45
C GLU A 134 -6.98 0.88 -27.09
N TYR A 135 -7.32 2.15 -27.36
CA TYR A 135 -8.71 2.62 -27.23
C TYR A 135 -9.62 2.15 -28.37
N VAL A 136 -9.08 1.96 -29.58
CA VAL A 136 -9.84 1.47 -30.74
C VAL A 136 -10.13 -0.03 -30.64
N LYS A 137 -9.26 -0.80 -29.99
CA LYS A 137 -9.44 -2.26 -29.78
C LYS A 137 -10.40 -2.64 -28.67
N ARG A 138 -10.76 -1.68 -27.80
CA ARG A 138 -11.71 -1.88 -26.70
C ARG A 138 -13.14 -1.86 -27.22
#